data_AF-A0AAE0TNH7-F1
#
_entry.id   AF-A0AAE0TNH7-F1
#
_cell.length_a   1.000
_cell.length_b   1.000
_cell.length_c   1.000
_cell.angle_alpha   90.00
_cell.angle_beta   90.00
_cell.angle_gamma   90.00
#
_symmetry.space_group_name_H-M   'P 1'
#
loop_
_entity.id
_entity.type
_entity.pdbx_description
1 polymer ?
#
loop_
_entity_poly.entity_id
_entity_poly.type
_entity_poly.pdbx_seq_one_letter_code
_entity_poly.pdbx_strand_id
1 'polypeptide(L)'
;MDKTNIEAKPRRKIGFRQLAKAVEFTVKLMGRALAKRVKCTILYATETGKSEEFAMTLCQIFKYAFHAKVLSMDEYDSNDLEHEALLLIVTSTFGNGDPPENGEVFAKALLAIKDPDNQHKDKGKQTRYKSVRTSSLKNENRSLDMNNKEGNKRDDNVPTNTGLLKNVRYSVFGLGSRAYPNFCAFGHFLDTSLHALGAERILEMGEGDELCGQKESFKIWALDIFKAACDTFGVGDENTVSDAVGSFSQIDLTWSPDKFRLIPSEDMSPDICEGLSKLHGKTVVSCRLIETQQLQSLKSSRQTLLVRLATQGSPKLLYSPGDHLGVFAENSTALVDGILACLHNAPPFDQDVKIEIQSQHRTPLGNIKAWERFPKFPICTVRTALRRYLDITTPPTQRLLKILSTHASDSSDKEALENLANDPQAYENWKHDKYPNLLEVIEEFPSLKIPAVLILTQLPVLQQRYYSISSSPAVYPAEIHATVAVVKTRIQVNLLWIIFQCDIIPPAQGQHPSGHHGWPRYWYCSLQKFLATEENRQGNFTRIT
;
A
#
# COMPACT_ATOMS: atom_id res chain seq x y z
N MET A 1 -15.37 -11.03 -67.59
CA MET A 1 -16.02 -10.34 -66.46
C MET A 1 -15.09 -10.44 -65.27
N ASP A 2 -14.64 -9.26 -64.83
CA ASP A 2 -13.45 -8.99 -64.02
C ASP A 2 -13.43 -9.59 -62.62
N LYS A 3 -12.25 -10.12 -62.26
CA LYS A 3 -11.78 -10.14 -60.87
C LYS A 3 -10.84 -8.95 -60.69
N THR A 4 -11.33 -7.89 -60.05
CA THR A 4 -10.52 -6.72 -59.71
C THR A 4 -9.51 -7.08 -58.63
N ASN A 5 -8.25 -7.14 -59.05
CA ASN A 5 -7.08 -7.32 -58.19
C ASN A 5 -6.75 -5.96 -57.55
N ILE A 6 -7.03 -5.80 -56.26
CA ILE A 6 -6.69 -4.59 -55.51
C ILE A 6 -5.20 -4.67 -55.16
N GLU A 7 -4.36 -3.96 -55.92
CA GLU A 7 -2.94 -3.81 -55.63
C GLU A 7 -2.72 -3.16 -54.25
N ALA A 8 -2.09 -3.91 -53.35
CA ALA A 8 -1.64 -3.40 -52.06
C ALA A 8 -0.52 -2.38 -52.25
N LYS A 9 -0.75 -1.11 -51.88
CA LYS A 9 0.28 -0.06 -51.90
C LYS A 9 1.52 -0.47 -51.09
N PRO A 10 2.74 -0.22 -51.60
CA PRO A 10 3.97 -0.63 -50.92
C PRO A 10 4.17 0.18 -49.63
N ARG A 11 4.37 -0.53 -48.50
CA ARG A 11 4.73 0.08 -47.21
C ARG A 11 6.09 0.78 -47.36
N ARG A 12 6.10 2.11 -47.35
CA ARG A 12 7.32 2.93 -47.34
C ARG A 12 8.17 2.55 -46.12
N LYS A 13 9.36 1.99 -46.36
CA LYS A 13 10.36 1.73 -45.31
C LYS A 13 10.94 3.07 -44.85
N ILE A 14 10.57 3.51 -43.64
CA ILE A 14 11.13 4.71 -43.02
C ILE A 14 12.56 4.38 -42.57
N GLY A 15 13.55 5.13 -43.06
CA GLY A 15 14.95 4.92 -42.69
C GLY A 15 15.23 5.38 -41.26
N PHE A 16 16.10 4.68 -40.54
CA PHE A 16 16.48 4.98 -39.14
C PHE A 16 16.85 6.45 -38.91
N ARG A 17 17.56 7.07 -39.88
CA ARG A 17 17.95 8.49 -39.81
C ARG A 17 16.78 9.47 -39.91
N GLN A 18 15.72 9.12 -40.65
CA GLN A 18 14.49 9.92 -40.71
C GLN A 18 13.69 9.77 -39.41
N LEU A 19 13.65 8.55 -38.86
CA LEU A 19 13.01 8.30 -37.57
C LEU A 19 13.71 9.07 -36.44
N ALA A 20 15.05 9.02 -36.37
CA ALA A 20 15.84 9.75 -35.38
C ALA A 20 15.63 11.27 -35.47
N LYS A 21 15.61 11.84 -36.69
CA LYS A 21 15.32 13.27 -36.89
C LYS A 21 13.88 13.64 -36.52
N ALA A 22 12.91 12.77 -36.80
CA ALA A 22 11.52 12.99 -36.42
C ALA A 22 11.36 12.95 -34.89
N VAL A 23 12.04 12.02 -34.20
CA VAL A 23 12.07 11.95 -32.73
C VAL A 23 12.74 13.21 -32.15
N GLU A 24 13.90 13.61 -32.66
CA GLU A 24 14.60 14.82 -32.19
C GLU A 24 13.73 16.09 -32.37
N PHE A 25 13.07 16.21 -33.52
CA PHE A 25 12.15 17.31 -33.78
C PHE A 25 10.95 17.29 -32.84
N THR A 26 10.35 16.11 -32.60
CA THR A 26 9.22 15.94 -31.68
C THR A 26 9.63 16.25 -30.24
N VAL A 27 10.80 15.80 -29.80
CA VAL A 27 11.36 16.11 -28.46
C VAL A 27 11.59 17.61 -28.31
N LYS A 28 12.15 18.29 -29.32
CA LYS A 28 12.32 19.76 -29.28
C LYS A 28 10.99 20.51 -29.24
N LEU A 29 9.99 20.04 -29.99
CA LEU A 29 8.67 20.68 -30.07
C LEU A 29 7.86 20.45 -28.78
N MET A 30 7.90 19.23 -28.24
CA MET A 30 7.34 18.91 -26.93
C MET A 30 8.06 19.69 -25.81
N GLY A 31 9.38 19.77 -25.83
CA GLY A 31 10.15 20.56 -24.84
C GLY A 31 9.74 22.03 -24.84
N ARG A 32 9.56 22.64 -26.03
CA ARG A 32 9.07 24.03 -26.16
C ARG A 32 7.62 24.20 -25.74
N ALA A 33 6.75 23.22 -25.99
CA ALA A 33 5.35 23.27 -25.57
C ALA A 33 5.19 23.08 -24.05
N LEU A 34 5.95 22.16 -23.46
CA LEU A 34 5.98 21.89 -22.02
C LEU A 34 6.59 23.05 -21.23
N ALA A 35 7.63 23.72 -21.77
CA ALA A 35 8.23 24.89 -21.13
C ALA A 35 7.28 26.09 -21.00
N LYS A 36 6.15 26.11 -21.74
CA LYS A 36 5.10 27.12 -21.60
C LYS A 36 4.05 26.74 -20.55
N ARG A 37 4.02 25.49 -20.09
CA ARG A 37 3.06 25.01 -19.09
C ARG A 37 3.59 25.25 -17.69
N VAL A 38 2.69 25.46 -16.74
CA VAL A 38 3.02 25.58 -15.33
C VAL A 38 3.69 24.29 -14.85
N LYS A 39 4.83 24.42 -14.17
CA LYS A 39 5.57 23.30 -13.57
C LYS A 39 4.77 22.73 -12.40
N CYS A 40 4.53 21.43 -12.41
CA CYS A 40 3.94 20.69 -11.30
C CYS A 40 4.92 19.62 -10.82
N THR A 41 5.40 19.75 -9.58
CA THR A 41 6.29 18.76 -8.96
C THR A 41 5.47 17.91 -8.00
N ILE A 42 5.48 16.60 -8.22
CA ILE A 42 4.79 15.62 -7.39
C ILE A 42 5.83 14.84 -6.59
N LEU A 43 5.87 15.04 -5.27
CA LEU A 43 6.76 14.30 -4.38
C LEU A 43 6.03 13.11 -3.76
N TYR A 44 6.74 12.00 -3.59
CA TYR A 44 6.22 10.88 -2.83
C TYR A 44 7.20 10.34 -1.79
N ALA A 45 6.64 9.78 -0.72
CA ALA A 45 7.37 8.93 0.21
C ALA A 45 6.54 7.67 0.50
N THR A 46 7.20 6.51 0.47
CA THR A 46 6.54 5.21 0.52
C THR A 46 7.43 4.13 1.10
N GLU A 47 6.84 3.23 1.88
CA GLU A 47 7.49 2.00 2.31
C GLU A 47 7.19 0.82 1.39
N THR A 48 5.97 0.73 0.89
CA THR A 48 5.47 -0.45 0.16
C THR A 48 5.13 -0.15 -1.31
N GLY A 49 5.41 1.05 -1.80
CA GLY A 49 5.18 1.46 -3.19
C GLY A 49 3.78 2.01 -3.48
N LYS A 50 2.86 2.00 -2.50
CA LYS A 50 1.48 2.51 -2.71
C LYS A 50 1.44 4.00 -3.00
N SER A 51 2.15 4.82 -2.22
CA SER A 51 2.20 6.28 -2.42
C SER A 51 2.85 6.65 -3.76
N GLU A 52 3.87 5.89 -4.17
CA GLU A 52 4.53 6.05 -5.48
C GLU A 52 3.55 5.75 -6.62
N GLU A 53 2.79 4.65 -6.53
CA GLU A 53 1.78 4.32 -7.54
C GLU A 53 0.71 5.42 -7.67
N PHE A 54 0.25 5.97 -6.55
CA PHE A 54 -0.67 7.09 -6.53
C PHE A 54 -0.05 8.36 -7.12
N ALA A 55 1.20 8.69 -6.78
CA ALA A 55 1.91 9.83 -7.36
C ALA A 55 2.11 9.70 -8.89
N MET A 56 2.44 8.49 -9.36
CA MET A 56 2.56 8.19 -10.79
C MET A 56 1.21 8.34 -11.50
N THR A 57 0.14 7.87 -10.88
CA THR A 57 -1.23 8.03 -11.40
C THR A 57 -1.61 9.51 -11.47
N LEU A 58 -1.36 10.26 -10.40
CA LEU A 58 -1.60 11.71 -10.32
C LEU A 58 -0.85 12.46 -11.42
N CYS A 59 0.40 12.09 -11.69
CA CYS A 59 1.21 12.67 -12.76
C CYS A 59 0.57 12.50 -14.14
N GLN A 60 -0.02 11.33 -14.44
CA GLN A 60 -0.70 11.12 -15.72
C GLN A 60 -1.90 12.06 -15.90
N ILE A 61 -2.64 12.34 -14.82
CA ILE A 61 -3.73 13.34 -14.84
C ILE A 61 -3.15 14.74 -15.06
N PHE A 62 -2.14 15.12 -14.28
CA PHE A 62 -1.61 16.49 -14.33
C PHE A 62 -0.91 16.81 -15.65
N LYS A 63 -0.38 15.82 -16.38
CA LYS A 63 0.19 16.00 -17.73
C LYS A 63 -0.80 16.56 -18.76
N TYR A 64 -2.11 16.48 -18.52
CA TYR A 64 -3.10 17.08 -19.43
C TYR A 64 -2.98 18.61 -19.50
N ALA A 65 -2.79 19.29 -18.35
CA ALA A 65 -2.73 20.75 -18.27
C ALA A 65 -1.36 21.32 -17.83
N PHE A 66 -0.55 20.53 -17.11
CA PHE A 66 0.69 20.96 -16.47
C PHE A 66 1.93 20.26 -17.07
N HIS A 67 3.10 20.82 -16.79
CA HIS A 67 4.37 20.11 -16.94
C HIS A 67 4.66 19.35 -15.64
N ALA A 68 4.05 18.17 -15.51
CA ALA A 68 4.10 17.36 -14.30
C ALA A 68 5.28 16.38 -14.29
N LYS A 69 6.00 16.32 -13.16
CA LYS A 69 7.05 15.33 -12.86
C LYS A 69 6.82 14.67 -11.50
N VAL A 70 7.27 13.43 -11.35
CA VAL A 70 7.26 12.69 -10.08
C VAL A 70 8.69 12.50 -9.60
N LEU A 71 8.94 12.72 -8.31
CA LEU A 71 10.23 12.49 -7.67
C LEU A 71 10.01 11.84 -6.31
N SER A 72 10.91 10.92 -5.94
CA SER A 72 11.01 10.46 -4.55
C SER A 72 11.51 11.61 -3.67
N MET A 73 11.07 11.69 -2.42
CA MET A 73 11.44 12.78 -1.51
C MET A 73 12.95 12.83 -1.19
N ASP A 74 13.66 11.71 -1.25
CA ASP A 74 15.11 11.60 -1.05
C ASP A 74 15.93 11.96 -2.30
N GLU A 75 15.31 12.00 -3.48
CA GLU A 75 15.90 12.47 -4.74
C GLU A 75 15.64 13.97 -4.99
N TYR A 76 14.80 14.60 -4.16
CA TYR A 76 14.42 16.01 -4.31
C TYR A 76 15.38 16.95 -3.55
N ASP A 77 15.91 17.96 -4.24
CA ASP A 77 16.68 19.02 -3.59
C ASP A 77 15.74 20.02 -2.91
N SER A 78 15.81 20.11 -1.58
CA SER A 78 14.98 21.02 -0.79
C SER A 78 15.22 22.50 -1.11
N ASN A 79 16.34 22.86 -1.74
CA ASN A 79 16.60 24.23 -2.18
C ASN A 79 15.68 24.66 -3.34
N ASP A 80 15.18 23.70 -4.14
CA ASP A 80 14.24 24.00 -5.23
C ASP A 80 12.86 24.41 -4.73
N LEU A 81 12.56 24.21 -3.45
CA LEU A 81 11.22 24.36 -2.87
C LEU A 81 10.67 25.79 -3.04
N GLU A 82 11.51 26.81 -2.88
CA GLU A 82 11.12 28.22 -3.06
C GLU A 82 10.82 28.61 -4.52
N HIS A 83 11.26 27.79 -5.47
CA HIS A 83 11.08 27.99 -6.90
C HIS A 83 9.95 27.14 -7.50
N GLU A 84 9.28 26.32 -6.69
CA GLU A 84 8.13 25.55 -7.16
C GLU A 84 6.90 26.44 -7.33
N ALA A 85 6.17 26.23 -8.43
CA ALA A 85 4.87 26.87 -8.64
C ALA A 85 3.75 26.04 -8.02
N LEU A 86 3.70 24.74 -8.37
CA LEU A 86 2.74 23.77 -7.84
C LEU A 86 3.47 22.54 -7.31
N LEU A 87 3.30 22.27 -6.01
CA LEU A 87 3.86 21.13 -5.29
C LEU A 87 2.73 20.22 -4.80
N LEU A 88 2.65 19.00 -5.31
CA LEU A 88 1.73 17.97 -4.80
C LEU A 88 2.51 16.92 -4.05
N ILE A 89 1.98 16.46 -2.92
CA ILE A 89 2.65 15.45 -2.09
C ILE A 89 1.74 14.25 -1.88
N VAL A 90 2.27 13.05 -2.13
CA VAL A 90 1.58 11.78 -1.84
C VAL A 90 2.46 10.91 -0.95
N THR A 91 2.11 10.76 0.32
CA THR A 91 2.99 10.09 1.30
C THR A 91 2.26 9.08 2.17
N SER A 92 2.94 7.99 2.54
CA SER A 92 2.49 7.13 3.64
C SER A 92 3.02 7.59 4.99
N THR A 93 2.51 7.03 6.08
CA THR A 93 3.07 7.15 7.43
C THR A 93 3.51 5.76 7.90
N PHE A 94 4.65 5.66 8.57
CA PHE A 94 5.20 4.39 9.06
C PHE A 94 5.53 4.44 10.55
N GLY A 95 5.95 3.29 11.11
CA GLY A 95 6.35 3.20 12.52
C GLY A 95 5.28 3.72 13.48
N ASN A 96 5.65 4.67 14.33
CA ASN A 96 4.74 5.30 15.29
C ASN A 96 4.34 6.72 14.87
N GLY A 97 4.04 6.91 13.59
CA GLY A 97 3.74 8.23 13.03
C GLY A 97 4.93 8.87 12.31
N ASP A 98 5.97 8.09 12.07
CA ASP A 98 7.22 8.51 11.45
C ASP A 98 7.08 8.59 9.92
N PRO A 99 7.92 9.40 9.24
CA PRO A 99 8.04 9.35 7.79
C PRO A 99 8.47 7.95 7.31
N PRO A 100 8.09 7.55 6.09
CA PRO A 100 8.79 6.50 5.36
C PRO A 100 10.28 6.83 5.24
N GLU A 101 11.12 5.81 5.05
CA GLU A 101 12.58 5.95 4.94
C GLU A 101 12.98 7.01 3.91
N ASN A 102 12.40 6.93 2.70
CA ASN A 102 12.67 7.89 1.63
C ASN A 102 12.06 9.30 1.85
N GLY A 103 11.32 9.51 2.94
CA GLY A 103 10.77 10.81 3.34
C GLY A 103 11.56 11.51 4.46
N GLU A 104 12.50 10.81 5.12
CA GLU A 104 13.19 11.34 6.30
C GLU A 104 14.05 12.58 6.01
N VAL A 105 14.78 12.57 4.91
CA VAL A 105 15.70 13.66 4.53
C VAL A 105 14.91 14.94 4.26
N PHE A 106 13.82 14.82 3.51
CA PHE A 106 12.92 15.94 3.22
C PHE A 106 12.26 16.49 4.49
N ALA A 107 11.84 15.62 5.41
CA ALA A 107 11.26 16.02 6.69
C ALA A 107 12.25 16.86 7.54
N LYS A 108 13.51 16.41 7.62
CA LYS A 108 14.59 17.14 8.31
C LYS A 108 14.87 18.49 7.66
N ALA A 109 14.86 18.55 6.32
CA ALA A 109 15.06 19.79 5.58
C ALA A 109 13.95 20.82 5.88
N LEU A 110 12.67 20.43 5.89
CA LEU A 110 11.56 21.32 6.24
C LEU A 110 11.68 21.87 7.67
N LEU A 111 12.11 21.03 8.62
CA LEU A 111 12.36 21.47 10.00
C LEU A 111 13.51 22.48 10.07
N ALA A 112 14.60 22.25 9.33
CA ALA A 112 15.74 23.15 9.29
C ALA A 112 15.40 24.52 8.67
N ILE A 113 14.52 24.55 7.65
CA ILE A 113 14.02 25.80 7.05
C ILE A 113 13.16 26.58 8.06
N LYS A 114 12.37 25.86 8.89
CA LYS A 114 11.49 26.46 9.88
C LYS A 114 12.22 27.04 11.09
N ASP A 115 13.33 26.43 11.49
CA ASP A 115 14.13 26.83 12.67
C ASP A 115 15.64 26.77 12.36
N PRO A 116 16.18 27.79 11.65
CA PRO A 116 17.58 27.80 11.22
C PRO A 116 18.58 27.90 12.39
N ASP A 117 18.17 28.37 13.57
CA ASP A 117 19.04 28.57 14.73
C ASP A 117 19.29 27.29 15.55
N ASN A 118 18.58 26.20 15.27
CA ASN A 118 18.64 24.95 16.04
C ASN A 118 19.63 23.89 15.48
N GLN A 119 20.44 24.25 14.48
CA GLN A 119 21.33 23.32 13.76
C GLN A 119 22.41 22.65 14.62
N HIS A 120 22.62 23.09 15.87
CA HIS A 120 23.72 22.63 16.73
C HIS A 120 23.35 21.74 17.93
N LYS A 121 22.08 21.37 18.15
CA LYS A 121 21.69 20.66 19.40
C LYS A 121 21.21 19.22 19.29
N ASP A 122 21.07 18.62 18.11
CA ASP A 122 20.46 17.29 18.01
C ASP A 122 21.41 16.18 17.53
N LYS A 123 22.32 15.75 18.42
CA LYS A 123 22.91 14.41 18.37
C LYS A 123 22.26 13.57 19.47
N GLY A 124 21.03 13.09 19.24
CA GLY A 124 20.49 11.98 20.03
C GLY A 124 18.99 11.96 20.36
N LYS A 125 18.14 12.90 19.93
CA LYS A 125 16.69 12.76 20.13
C LYS A 125 15.97 12.41 18.83
N GLN A 126 15.31 11.25 18.81
CA GLN A 126 14.28 10.94 17.82
C GLN A 126 13.22 12.05 17.85
N THR A 127 13.20 12.90 16.83
CA THR A 127 12.21 13.95 16.63
C THR A 127 10.87 13.26 16.37
N ARG A 128 10.00 13.16 17.39
CA ARG A 128 8.69 12.51 17.22
C ARG A 128 7.77 13.41 16.40
N TYR A 129 7.42 12.98 15.19
CA TYR A 129 6.41 13.59 14.33
C TYR A 129 5.00 13.31 14.88
N LYS A 130 4.65 13.90 16.03
CA LYS A 130 3.30 13.75 16.60
C LYS A 130 2.32 14.62 15.81
N SER A 131 1.19 14.03 15.44
CA SER A 131 0.01 14.73 14.96
C SER A 131 -0.31 15.91 15.90
N VAL A 132 -0.26 17.14 15.36
CA VAL A 132 -0.73 18.34 16.05
C VAL A 132 -2.22 18.45 15.79
N ARG A 133 -3.05 17.65 16.48
CA ARG A 133 -4.46 18.00 16.74
C ARG A 133 -4.87 17.55 18.14
N THR A 134 -5.54 18.47 18.85
CA THR A 134 -6.17 18.38 20.20
C THR A 134 -5.36 18.86 21.42
N SER A 135 -5.13 20.17 21.52
CA SER A 135 -5.01 20.82 22.84
C SER A 135 -5.83 22.13 22.99
N SER A 136 -6.59 22.56 21.98
CA SER A 136 -7.39 23.81 22.09
C SER A 136 -8.87 23.62 22.47
N LEU A 137 -9.29 22.43 22.90
CA LEU A 137 -10.65 22.19 23.39
C LEU A 137 -10.60 21.40 24.71
N LYS A 138 -10.07 22.03 25.76
CA LYS A 138 -10.23 21.60 27.17
C LYS A 138 -9.65 22.66 28.11
N ASN A 139 -10.24 23.87 28.11
CA ASN A 139 -10.19 24.74 29.29
C ASN A 139 -11.22 25.88 29.18
N GLU A 140 -12.51 25.52 29.11
CA GLU A 140 -13.57 26.41 29.54
C GLU A 140 -14.32 25.72 30.67
N ASN A 141 -13.89 26.02 31.89
CA ASN A 141 -14.71 26.08 33.11
C ASN A 141 -13.80 26.23 34.33
N ARG A 142 -13.28 27.44 34.55
CA ARG A 142 -13.05 27.95 35.90
C ARG A 142 -13.50 29.41 35.99
N SER A 143 -14.38 29.60 36.97
CA SER A 143 -15.04 30.78 37.47
C SER A 143 -14.18 32.05 37.53
N LEU A 144 -14.79 33.13 37.03
CA LEU A 144 -14.86 34.48 37.58
C LEU A 144 -13.90 34.81 38.74
N ASP A 145 -12.97 35.73 38.49
CA ASP A 145 -12.69 36.81 39.43
C ASP A 145 -12.14 38.05 38.70
N MET A 146 -12.67 39.20 39.09
CA MET A 146 -12.46 40.53 38.53
C MET A 146 -11.21 41.23 39.12
N ASN A 147 -10.74 42.24 38.37
CA ASN A 147 -9.75 43.30 38.69
C ASN A 147 -8.29 43.04 38.33
N ASN A 148 -7.80 43.65 37.24
CA ASN A 148 -7.12 44.95 37.34
C ASN A 148 -6.87 45.60 35.96
N LYS A 149 -6.89 46.93 35.97
CA LYS A 149 -6.74 47.88 34.86
C LYS A 149 -5.30 47.99 34.32
N GLU A 150 -5.22 48.71 33.19
CA GLU A 150 -4.04 49.29 32.50
C GLU A 150 -3.50 48.38 31.40
N GLY A 151 -3.30 48.79 30.15
CA GLY A 151 -3.20 50.11 29.54
C GLY A 151 -3.08 49.95 28.03
N ASN A 152 -3.55 50.96 27.31
CA ASN A 152 -3.80 51.01 25.88
C ASN A 152 -2.49 51.02 25.05
N LYS A 153 -2.27 50.03 24.16
CA LYS A 153 -1.51 50.20 22.90
C LYS A 153 -2.08 49.27 21.83
N ARG A 154 -2.74 49.86 20.85
CA ARG A 154 -3.10 49.24 19.58
C ARG A 154 -1.82 49.20 18.74
N ASP A 155 -1.27 48.01 18.54
CA ASP A 155 -0.34 47.76 17.44
C ASP A 155 -1.15 47.11 16.32
N ASP A 156 -1.57 47.94 15.37
CA ASP A 156 -2.05 47.52 14.06
C ASP A 156 -0.85 46.96 13.27
N ASN A 157 -0.47 45.71 13.54
CA ASN A 157 0.42 44.95 12.67
C ASN A 157 -0.41 44.05 11.76
N VAL A 158 -0.73 44.59 10.58
CA VAL A 158 -1.01 43.80 9.38
C VAL A 158 0.11 42.75 9.24
N PRO A 159 -0.16 41.43 9.17
CA PRO A 159 0.90 40.46 8.98
C PRO A 159 1.51 40.69 7.60
N THR A 160 2.71 41.28 7.57
CA THR A 160 3.51 41.35 6.36
C THR A 160 3.79 39.93 5.87
N ASN A 161 3.26 39.64 4.68
CA ASN A 161 3.33 38.38 3.97
C ASN A 161 4.78 38.06 3.52
N THR A 162 5.62 37.55 4.42
CA THR A 162 7.03 37.23 4.15
C THR A 162 7.35 35.76 4.49
N GLY A 163 6.50 34.83 4.10
CA GLY A 163 6.86 33.40 4.13
C GLY A 163 7.84 33.05 3.00
N LEU A 164 8.85 32.21 3.29
CA LEU A 164 9.85 31.73 2.32
C LEU A 164 9.19 31.07 1.10
N LEU A 165 8.05 30.40 1.29
CA LEU A 165 7.35 29.65 0.25
C LEU A 165 6.12 30.37 -0.31
N LYS A 166 6.03 31.70 -0.22
CA LYS A 166 4.86 32.49 -0.63
C LYS A 166 4.37 32.27 -2.08
N ASN A 167 5.26 31.83 -2.96
CA ASN A 167 4.95 31.57 -4.38
C ASN A 167 4.54 30.11 -4.64
N VAL A 168 4.61 29.25 -3.63
CA VAL A 168 4.35 27.82 -3.75
C VAL A 168 2.89 27.56 -3.46
N ARG A 169 2.20 26.94 -4.42
CA ARG A 169 0.87 26.35 -4.20
C ARG A 169 1.00 24.86 -3.93
N TYR A 170 0.27 24.33 -2.96
CA TYR A 170 0.40 22.92 -2.61
C TYR A 170 -0.89 22.21 -2.18
N SER A 171 -0.84 20.87 -2.20
CA SER A 171 -1.80 20.00 -1.51
C SER A 171 -1.14 18.66 -1.19
N VAL A 172 -1.64 17.98 -0.14
CA VAL A 172 -1.07 16.74 0.38
C VAL A 172 -2.13 15.64 0.40
N PHE A 173 -1.75 14.42 0.03
CA PHE A 173 -2.53 13.21 0.25
C PHE A 173 -1.76 12.25 1.15
N GLY A 174 -2.28 12.00 2.35
CA GLY A 174 -1.70 11.09 3.33
C GLY A 174 -2.33 9.70 3.29
N LEU A 175 -1.50 8.67 3.11
CA LEU A 175 -1.88 7.28 3.29
C LEU A 175 -1.56 6.86 4.73
N GLY A 176 -2.50 6.17 5.37
CA GLY A 176 -2.32 5.62 6.71
C GLY A 176 -3.31 4.50 6.98
N SER A 177 -3.36 4.04 8.23
CA SER A 177 -4.35 3.08 8.69
C SER A 177 -4.91 3.53 10.04
N ARG A 178 -6.24 3.57 10.18
CA ARG A 178 -6.89 3.93 11.45
C ARG A 178 -6.66 2.90 12.56
N ALA A 179 -6.06 1.74 12.24
CA ALA A 179 -5.55 0.80 13.25
C ALA A 179 -4.40 1.40 14.08
N TYR A 180 -3.73 2.45 13.59
CA TYR A 180 -2.61 3.09 14.27
C TYR A 180 -3.05 4.42 14.91
N PRO A 181 -2.56 4.75 16.13
CA PRO A 181 -2.96 5.98 16.82
C PRO A 181 -2.65 7.26 16.06
N ASN A 182 -1.55 7.25 15.29
CA ASN A 182 -1.04 8.42 14.58
C ASN A 182 -1.41 8.31 13.09
N PHE A 183 -2.72 8.27 12.81
CA PHE A 183 -3.25 8.18 11.46
C PHE A 183 -2.74 9.34 10.59
N CYS A 184 -2.16 9.00 9.42
CA CYS A 184 -1.62 9.95 8.44
C CYS A 184 -0.64 11.02 9.00
N ALA A 185 0.02 10.74 10.14
CA ALA A 185 0.78 11.74 10.88
C ALA A 185 1.88 12.44 10.06
N PHE A 186 2.57 11.72 9.18
CA PHE A 186 3.60 12.34 8.34
C PHE A 186 2.97 13.26 7.27
N GLY A 187 1.84 12.86 6.69
CA GLY A 187 1.08 13.73 5.78
C GLY A 187 0.64 15.03 6.46
N HIS A 188 0.10 14.94 7.68
CA HIS A 188 -0.28 16.11 8.46
C HIS A 188 0.92 17.00 8.82
N PHE A 189 2.07 16.39 9.12
CA PHE A 189 3.30 17.12 9.38
C PHE A 189 3.73 17.93 8.16
N LEU A 190 3.75 17.34 6.97
CA LEU A 190 4.12 18.03 5.72
C LEU A 190 3.14 19.17 5.42
N ASP A 191 1.85 18.87 5.52
CA ASP A 191 0.77 19.82 5.28
C ASP A 191 0.85 21.05 6.21
N THR A 192 1.09 20.81 7.50
CA THR A 192 1.25 21.88 8.50
C THR A 192 2.55 22.66 8.31
N SER A 193 3.64 21.98 7.96
CA SER A 193 4.96 22.60 7.80
C SER A 193 5.01 23.50 6.58
N LEU A 194 4.48 23.07 5.44
CA LEU A 194 4.40 23.89 4.22
C LEU A 194 3.55 25.15 4.44
N HIS A 195 2.40 25.00 5.12
CA HIS A 195 1.57 26.14 5.49
C HIS A 195 2.33 27.13 6.39
N ALA A 196 3.03 26.64 7.41
CA ALA A 196 3.80 27.47 8.33
C ALA A 196 4.98 28.20 7.64
N LEU A 197 5.51 27.65 6.54
CA LEU A 197 6.55 28.27 5.73
C LEU A 197 6.01 29.27 4.68
N GLY A 198 4.69 29.45 4.63
CA GLY A 198 4.01 30.44 3.80
C GLY A 198 3.51 29.92 2.45
N ALA A 199 3.56 28.61 2.19
CA ALA A 199 2.94 28.04 1.01
C ALA A 199 1.40 28.12 1.10
N GLU A 200 0.74 28.34 -0.03
CA GLU A 200 -0.71 28.45 -0.10
C GLU A 200 -1.35 27.12 -0.51
N ARG A 201 -2.29 26.64 0.31
CA ARG A 201 -2.98 25.38 0.10
C ARG A 201 -4.09 25.54 -0.96
N ILE A 202 -4.07 24.73 -2.02
CA ILE A 202 -5.12 24.72 -3.06
C ILE A 202 -6.34 23.90 -2.61
N LEU A 203 -6.11 22.71 -2.05
CA LEU A 203 -7.15 21.80 -1.59
C LEU A 203 -6.78 21.25 -0.22
N GLU A 204 -7.76 21.01 0.64
CA GLU A 204 -7.57 20.35 1.92
C GLU A 204 -6.80 19.03 1.75
N MET A 205 -6.01 18.68 2.77
CA MET A 205 -5.26 17.44 2.76
C MET A 205 -6.22 16.25 2.70
N GLY A 206 -6.03 15.36 1.72
CA GLY A 206 -6.78 14.12 1.64
C GLY A 206 -6.17 13.03 2.52
N GLU A 207 -7.00 12.13 3.03
CA GLU A 207 -6.59 10.98 3.84
C GLU A 207 -7.09 9.67 3.22
N GLY A 208 -6.20 8.69 3.08
CA GLY A 208 -6.52 7.36 2.58
C GLY A 208 -6.31 6.29 3.65
N ASP A 209 -7.40 5.74 4.19
CA ASP A 209 -7.34 4.66 5.18
C ASP A 209 -7.21 3.29 4.52
N GLU A 210 -6.09 2.61 4.80
CA GLU A 210 -5.80 1.26 4.31
C GLU A 210 -6.90 0.25 4.67
N LEU A 211 -7.60 0.46 5.79
CA LEU A 211 -8.69 -0.42 6.21
C LEU A 211 -9.97 -0.20 5.41
N CYS A 212 -10.18 1.01 4.87
CA CYS A 212 -11.43 1.40 4.24
C CYS A 212 -11.23 2.45 3.16
N GLY A 213 -11.41 2.07 1.90
CA GLY A 213 -11.61 3.02 0.80
C GLY A 213 -10.38 3.83 0.37
N GLN A 214 -9.14 3.48 0.79
CA GLN A 214 -7.91 4.23 0.46
C GLN A 214 -7.80 4.69 -1.00
N LYS A 215 -8.02 3.77 -1.97
CA LYS A 215 -7.95 4.08 -3.42
C LYS A 215 -9.07 5.03 -3.87
N GLU A 216 -10.25 4.91 -3.29
CA GLU A 216 -11.40 5.76 -3.62
C GLU A 216 -11.20 7.18 -3.08
N SER A 217 -10.75 7.31 -1.83
CA SER A 217 -10.38 8.62 -1.26
C SER A 217 -9.30 9.31 -2.10
N PHE A 218 -8.31 8.56 -2.59
CA PHE A 218 -7.30 9.09 -3.50
C PHE A 218 -7.90 9.54 -4.83
N LYS A 219 -8.80 8.75 -5.43
CA LYS A 219 -9.49 9.09 -6.68
C LYS A 219 -10.27 10.39 -6.57
N ILE A 220 -11.05 10.55 -5.52
CA ILE A 220 -11.83 11.76 -5.26
C ILE A 220 -10.87 12.95 -5.13
N TRP A 221 -9.88 12.84 -4.23
CA TRP A 221 -8.90 13.90 -4.00
C TRP A 221 -8.12 14.26 -5.27
N ALA A 222 -7.69 13.28 -6.07
CA ALA A 222 -6.90 13.48 -7.28
C ALA A 222 -7.67 14.24 -8.37
N LEU A 223 -8.97 13.97 -8.52
CA LEU A 223 -9.84 14.69 -9.45
C LEU A 223 -10.14 16.11 -8.96
N ASP A 224 -10.37 16.28 -7.66
CA ASP A 224 -10.67 17.57 -7.07
C ASP A 224 -9.45 18.51 -7.09
N ILE A 225 -8.25 18.01 -6.77
CA ILE A 225 -7.03 18.81 -6.83
C ILE A 225 -6.66 19.17 -8.27
N PHE A 226 -6.92 18.29 -9.24
CA PHE A 226 -6.69 18.61 -10.65
C PHE A 226 -7.57 19.77 -11.11
N LYS A 227 -8.88 19.74 -10.79
CA LYS A 227 -9.80 20.83 -11.10
C LYS A 227 -9.39 22.13 -10.40
N ALA A 228 -9.16 22.05 -9.09
CA ALA A 228 -8.78 23.22 -8.29
C ALA A 228 -7.45 23.85 -8.76
N ALA A 229 -6.48 23.04 -9.19
CA ALA A 229 -5.23 23.53 -9.76
C ALA A 229 -5.45 24.18 -11.14
N CYS A 230 -6.25 23.58 -12.02
CA CYS A 230 -6.62 24.16 -13.31
C CYS A 230 -7.24 25.56 -13.13
N ASP A 231 -8.19 25.68 -12.21
CA ASP A 231 -8.85 26.95 -11.88
C ASP A 231 -7.85 27.97 -11.29
N THR A 232 -7.01 27.52 -10.36
CA THR A 232 -6.00 28.38 -9.69
C THR A 232 -4.99 28.97 -10.66
N PHE A 233 -4.54 28.19 -11.64
CA PHE A 233 -3.53 28.62 -12.61
C PHE A 233 -4.13 29.12 -13.93
N GLY A 234 -5.46 29.11 -14.08
CA GLY A 234 -6.14 29.47 -15.31
C GLY A 234 -5.74 28.60 -16.50
N VAL A 235 -5.52 27.31 -16.28
CA VAL A 235 -5.09 26.34 -17.30
C VAL A 235 -6.10 25.19 -17.43
N GLY A 236 -6.20 24.60 -18.62
CA GLY A 236 -7.11 23.49 -18.90
C GLY A 236 -8.52 23.98 -19.23
N ASP A 237 -8.95 23.76 -20.48
CA ASP A 237 -10.34 23.99 -20.88
C ASP A 237 -11.25 22.82 -20.43
N GLU A 238 -12.57 22.96 -20.61
CA GLU A 238 -13.53 21.90 -20.24
C GLU A 238 -13.21 20.55 -20.91
N ASN A 239 -12.66 20.57 -22.13
CA ASN A 239 -12.22 19.37 -22.83
C ASN A 239 -11.03 18.70 -22.15
N THR A 240 -10.04 19.48 -21.73
CA THR A 240 -8.86 19.00 -20.99
C THR A 240 -9.27 18.34 -19.67
N VAL A 241 -10.22 18.96 -18.95
CA VAL A 241 -10.76 18.39 -17.71
C VAL A 241 -11.53 17.11 -17.98
N SER A 242 -12.38 17.08 -19.01
CA SER A 242 -13.09 15.87 -19.41
C SER A 242 -12.15 14.75 -19.86
N ASP A 243 -11.07 15.07 -20.56
CA ASP A 243 -10.07 14.10 -21.03
C ASP A 243 -9.25 13.53 -19.87
N ALA A 244 -8.87 14.38 -18.91
CA ALA A 244 -8.16 13.95 -17.70
C ALA A 244 -9.04 13.03 -16.83
N VAL A 245 -10.31 13.39 -16.63
CA VAL A 245 -11.31 12.57 -15.92
C VAL A 245 -11.54 11.24 -16.65
N GLY A 246 -11.65 11.27 -17.98
CA GLY A 246 -11.80 10.08 -18.82
C GLY A 246 -10.59 9.15 -18.75
N SER A 247 -9.38 9.71 -18.80
CA SER A 247 -8.12 8.97 -18.68
C SER A 247 -7.94 8.36 -17.30
N PHE A 248 -8.26 9.10 -16.24
CA PHE A 248 -8.24 8.57 -14.89
C PHE A 248 -9.22 7.39 -14.73
N SER A 249 -10.36 7.46 -15.42
CA SER A 249 -11.33 6.36 -15.49
C SER A 249 -10.84 5.16 -16.35
N GLN A 250 -9.83 5.32 -17.21
CA GLN A 250 -9.19 4.23 -17.94
C GLN A 250 -8.11 3.52 -17.11
N ILE A 251 -7.41 4.26 -16.25
CA ILE A 251 -6.52 3.71 -15.23
C ILE A 251 -7.31 2.97 -14.15
N ASP A 252 -8.61 3.23 -14.05
CA ASP A 252 -9.51 2.58 -13.12
C ASP A 252 -9.49 1.05 -13.31
N LEU A 253 -8.84 0.31 -12.43
CA LEU A 253 -8.82 -1.16 -12.44
C LEU A 253 -10.12 -1.77 -11.89
N THR A 254 -11.19 -0.97 -11.79
CA THR A 254 -12.51 -1.46 -11.38
C THR A 254 -12.97 -2.60 -12.28
N TRP A 255 -13.42 -3.67 -11.60
CA TRP A 255 -13.94 -4.87 -12.21
C TRP A 255 -15.13 -4.59 -13.12
N SER A 256 -15.11 -5.18 -14.32
CA SER A 256 -16.30 -5.43 -15.12
C SER A 256 -16.07 -6.68 -15.98
N PRO A 257 -17.09 -7.52 -16.22
CA PRO A 257 -16.92 -8.81 -16.90
C PRO A 257 -16.17 -8.73 -18.24
N ASP A 258 -16.42 -7.71 -19.06
CA ASP A 258 -15.83 -7.57 -20.40
C ASP A 258 -14.47 -6.85 -20.43
N LYS A 259 -13.96 -6.43 -19.28
CA LYS A 259 -12.74 -5.62 -19.18
C LYS A 259 -11.50 -6.43 -18.93
N PHE A 260 -11.63 -7.65 -18.41
CA PHE A 260 -10.48 -8.50 -18.08
C PHE A 260 -10.64 -9.85 -18.73
N ARG A 261 -9.54 -10.42 -19.21
CA ARG A 261 -9.51 -11.79 -19.73
C ARG A 261 -8.24 -12.52 -19.32
N LEU A 262 -8.38 -13.82 -19.13
CA LEU A 262 -7.26 -14.74 -18.99
C LEU A 262 -6.98 -15.40 -20.33
N ILE A 263 -5.72 -15.38 -20.75
CA ILE A 263 -5.27 -16.05 -21.96
C ILE A 263 -4.15 -17.02 -21.58
N PRO A 264 -4.18 -18.27 -22.10
CA PRO A 264 -3.02 -19.14 -22.06
C PRO A 264 -1.76 -18.43 -22.57
N SER A 265 -0.64 -18.66 -21.90
CA SER A 265 0.65 -18.13 -22.33
C SER A 265 1.60 -19.28 -22.66
N GLU A 266 2.28 -19.15 -23.80
CA GLU A 266 3.41 -20.02 -24.16
C GLU A 266 4.74 -19.49 -23.62
N ASP A 267 4.73 -18.27 -23.06
CA ASP A 267 5.90 -17.69 -22.43
C ASP A 267 6.14 -18.39 -21.10
N MET A 268 7.40 -18.64 -20.77
CA MET A 268 7.79 -19.25 -19.51
C MET A 268 7.49 -18.31 -18.33
N SER A 269 6.84 -18.83 -17.29
CA SER A 269 6.68 -18.12 -16.02
C SER A 269 8.05 -17.74 -15.43
N PRO A 270 8.21 -16.52 -14.88
CA PRO A 270 9.45 -16.11 -14.25
C PRO A 270 9.68 -16.88 -12.96
N ASP A 271 10.93 -16.89 -12.47
CA ASP A 271 11.22 -17.40 -11.13
C ASP A 271 10.38 -16.65 -10.07
N ILE A 272 10.03 -17.32 -8.97
CA ILE A 272 9.18 -16.72 -7.93
C ILE A 272 9.80 -15.44 -7.37
N CYS A 273 11.12 -15.37 -7.17
CA CYS A 273 11.76 -14.15 -6.68
C CYS A 273 11.71 -13.03 -7.71
N GLU A 274 11.85 -13.35 -9.00
CA GLU A 274 11.71 -12.37 -10.09
C GLU A 274 10.26 -11.85 -10.18
N GLY A 275 9.28 -12.75 -10.12
CA GLY A 275 7.86 -12.42 -10.10
C GLY A 275 7.49 -11.51 -8.93
N LEU A 276 7.90 -11.88 -7.72
CA LEU A 276 7.73 -11.05 -6.52
C LEU A 276 8.47 -9.71 -6.66
N SER A 277 9.68 -9.71 -7.21
CA SER A 277 10.46 -8.48 -7.37
C SER A 277 9.74 -7.47 -8.25
N LYS A 278 9.21 -7.93 -9.38
CA LYS A 278 8.43 -7.11 -10.31
C LYS A 278 7.12 -6.65 -9.71
N LEU A 279 6.42 -7.54 -9.00
CA LEU A 279 5.11 -7.26 -8.41
C LEU A 279 5.18 -6.20 -7.30
N HIS A 280 6.23 -6.28 -6.47
CA HIS A 280 6.44 -5.38 -5.33
C HIS A 280 7.35 -4.19 -5.64
N GLY A 281 7.97 -4.13 -6.82
CA GLY A 281 8.93 -3.07 -7.17
C GLY A 281 10.19 -3.09 -6.30
N LYS A 282 10.54 -4.23 -5.70
CA LYS A 282 11.68 -4.39 -4.79
C LYS A 282 12.53 -5.57 -5.20
N THR A 283 13.79 -5.58 -4.84
CA THR A 283 14.62 -6.77 -5.09
C THR A 283 14.30 -7.86 -4.06
N VAL A 284 13.85 -9.02 -4.54
CA VAL A 284 13.60 -10.21 -3.73
C VAL A 284 14.63 -11.28 -4.08
N VAL A 285 15.15 -11.95 -3.05
CA VAL A 285 16.16 -13.00 -3.18
C VAL A 285 15.79 -14.21 -2.34
N SER A 286 16.16 -15.39 -2.82
CA SER A 286 15.90 -16.63 -2.10
C SER A 286 16.92 -16.86 -0.99
N CYS A 287 16.44 -17.32 0.17
CA CYS A 287 17.26 -17.83 1.27
C CYS A 287 16.99 -19.31 1.45
N ARG A 288 18.00 -20.07 1.89
CA ARG A 288 17.81 -21.49 2.24
C ARG A 288 17.55 -21.60 3.74
N LEU A 289 16.47 -22.27 4.12
CA LEU A 289 16.26 -22.63 5.52
C LEU A 289 17.36 -23.60 5.98
N ILE A 290 18.06 -23.23 7.06
CA ILE A 290 19.04 -24.09 7.73
C ILE A 290 18.33 -24.94 8.78
N GLU A 291 17.61 -24.28 9.68
CA GLU A 291 17.05 -24.90 10.87
C GLU A 291 15.86 -24.10 11.41
N THR A 292 14.90 -24.81 11.99
CA THR A 292 13.86 -24.25 12.87
C THR A 292 13.93 -24.92 14.23
N GLN A 293 13.99 -24.12 15.30
CA GLN A 293 14.06 -24.60 16.67
C GLN A 293 12.93 -23.98 17.50
N GLN A 294 12.17 -24.82 18.21
CA GLN A 294 11.19 -24.35 19.19
C GLN A 294 11.90 -23.78 20.42
N LEU A 295 11.64 -22.51 20.74
CA LEU A 295 12.23 -21.80 21.88
C LEU A 295 11.39 -21.92 23.15
N GLN A 296 10.11 -22.30 23.03
CA GLN A 296 9.22 -22.49 24.17
C GLN A 296 9.21 -23.95 24.63
N SER A 297 8.86 -24.18 25.89
CA SER A 297 8.63 -25.54 26.39
C SER A 297 7.58 -26.26 25.53
N LEU A 298 7.77 -27.56 25.29
CA LEU A 298 6.76 -28.41 24.62
C LEU A 298 5.42 -28.45 25.35
N LYS A 299 5.38 -28.07 26.63
CA LYS A 299 4.15 -27.93 27.43
C LYS A 299 3.44 -26.60 27.22
N SER A 300 4.03 -25.66 26.49
CA SER A 300 3.42 -24.36 26.22
C SER A 300 2.26 -24.50 25.22
N SER A 301 1.18 -23.76 25.46
CA SER A 301 0.09 -23.60 24.50
C SER A 301 0.46 -22.68 23.33
N ARG A 302 1.57 -21.94 23.44
CA ARG A 302 2.10 -21.05 22.41
C ARG A 302 3.36 -21.66 21.80
N GLN A 303 3.74 -21.17 20.62
CA GLN A 303 4.96 -21.59 19.95
C GLN A 303 5.74 -20.36 19.49
N THR A 304 7.06 -20.38 19.69
CA THR A 304 7.99 -19.34 19.23
C THR A 304 9.21 -20.03 18.66
N LEU A 305 9.49 -19.80 17.39
CA LEU A 305 10.55 -20.48 16.66
C LEU A 305 11.77 -19.56 16.51
N LEU A 306 12.96 -20.11 16.71
CA LEU A 306 14.16 -19.60 16.08
C LEU A 306 14.21 -20.16 14.66
N VAL A 307 14.34 -19.27 13.68
CA VAL A 307 14.50 -19.62 12.26
C VAL A 307 15.88 -19.18 11.83
N ARG A 308 16.67 -20.08 11.27
CA ARG A 308 18.02 -19.80 10.74
C ARG A 308 18.04 -19.94 9.23
N LEU A 309 18.47 -18.89 8.54
CA LEU A 309 18.47 -18.80 7.09
C LEU A 309 19.89 -18.60 6.56
N ALA A 310 20.29 -19.37 5.55
CA ALA A 310 21.51 -19.14 4.80
C ALA A 310 21.23 -18.13 3.68
N THR A 311 22.00 -17.04 3.68
CA THR A 311 21.95 -15.97 2.66
C THR A 311 22.61 -16.36 1.34
N GLN A 312 23.32 -17.50 1.33
CA GLN A 312 24.11 -17.98 0.18
C GLN A 312 25.17 -16.97 -0.29
N GLY A 313 25.63 -16.08 0.60
CA GLY A 313 26.62 -15.05 0.28
C GLY A 313 26.06 -13.93 -0.60
N SER A 314 24.74 -13.79 -0.72
CA SER A 314 24.11 -12.73 -1.52
C SER A 314 24.47 -11.35 -0.96
N PRO A 315 25.08 -10.44 -1.74
CA PRO A 315 25.40 -9.08 -1.29
C PRO A 315 24.15 -8.25 -1.00
N LYS A 316 22.98 -8.69 -1.48
CA LYS A 316 21.68 -8.06 -1.26
C LYS A 316 21.09 -8.35 0.14
N LEU A 317 21.72 -9.24 0.92
CA LEU A 317 21.28 -9.65 2.26
C LEU A 317 22.29 -9.27 3.34
N LEU A 318 23.14 -8.27 3.07
CA LEU A 318 23.97 -7.66 4.10
C LEU A 318 23.07 -6.88 5.05
N TYR A 319 23.32 -6.99 6.36
CA TYR A 319 22.52 -6.35 7.40
C TYR A 319 23.40 -5.94 8.58
N SER A 320 22.87 -5.02 9.40
CA SER A 320 23.40 -4.64 10.70
C SER A 320 22.45 -5.07 11.83
N PRO A 321 22.94 -5.32 13.06
CA PRO A 321 22.07 -5.57 14.19
C PRO A 321 21.07 -4.44 14.41
N GLY A 322 19.78 -4.77 14.45
CA GLY A 322 18.67 -3.80 14.50
C GLY A 322 17.83 -3.77 13.22
N ASP A 323 18.37 -4.28 12.10
CA ASP A 323 17.64 -4.37 10.83
C ASP A 323 16.51 -5.43 10.87
N HIS A 324 15.66 -5.37 9.84
CA HIS A 324 14.50 -6.25 9.68
C HIS A 324 14.64 -7.11 8.42
N LEU A 325 14.17 -8.35 8.50
CA LEU A 325 14.02 -9.26 7.37
C LEU A 325 12.56 -9.26 6.90
N GLY A 326 12.33 -8.85 5.66
CA GLY A 326 11.05 -9.02 4.97
C GLY A 326 10.93 -10.41 4.36
N VAL A 327 9.95 -11.21 4.80
CA VAL A 327 9.72 -12.58 4.33
C VAL A 327 8.41 -12.68 3.56
N PHE A 328 8.48 -13.15 2.32
CA PHE A 328 7.30 -13.54 1.54
C PHE A 328 6.88 -14.96 1.91
N ALA A 329 5.67 -15.08 2.46
CA ALA A 329 5.08 -16.36 2.82
C ALA A 329 4.40 -17.02 1.62
N GLU A 330 3.99 -18.27 1.80
CA GLU A 330 3.06 -18.95 0.90
C GLU A 330 1.79 -19.33 1.63
N ASN A 331 0.66 -19.29 0.91
CA ASN A 331 -0.61 -19.76 1.45
C ASN A 331 -0.66 -21.29 1.52
N SER A 332 -1.48 -21.82 2.43
CA SER A 332 -1.71 -23.26 2.60
C SER A 332 -2.22 -23.90 1.32
N THR A 333 -1.71 -25.10 0.99
CA THR A 333 -2.21 -25.91 -0.14
C THR A 333 -3.70 -26.16 -0.04
N ALA A 334 -4.16 -26.59 1.13
CA ALA A 334 -5.57 -26.94 1.34
C ALA A 334 -6.50 -25.75 1.09
N LEU A 335 -6.09 -24.54 1.51
CA LEU A 335 -6.86 -23.32 1.28
C LEU A 335 -6.89 -22.96 -0.22
N VAL A 336 -5.74 -23.05 -0.90
CA VAL A 336 -5.65 -22.80 -2.34
C VAL A 336 -6.49 -23.81 -3.12
N ASP A 337 -6.39 -25.10 -2.80
CA ASP A 337 -7.15 -26.17 -3.45
C ASP A 337 -8.65 -26.01 -3.26
N GLY A 338 -9.10 -25.63 -2.05
CA GLY A 338 -10.50 -25.32 -1.78
C GLY A 338 -11.02 -24.17 -2.64
N ILE A 339 -10.26 -23.07 -2.75
CA ILE A 339 -10.66 -21.94 -3.60
C ILE A 339 -10.71 -22.35 -5.07
N LEU A 340 -9.69 -23.06 -5.55
CA LEU A 340 -9.62 -23.52 -6.94
C LEU A 340 -10.82 -24.40 -7.30
N ALA A 341 -11.26 -25.28 -6.40
CA ALA A 341 -12.42 -26.14 -6.59
C ALA A 341 -13.74 -25.36 -6.76
N CYS A 342 -13.81 -24.13 -6.23
CA CYS A 342 -14.99 -23.28 -6.31
C CYS A 342 -14.98 -22.29 -7.51
N LEU A 343 -13.88 -22.19 -8.26
CA LEU A 343 -13.80 -21.23 -9.37
C LEU A 343 -14.64 -21.67 -10.57
N HIS A 344 -15.44 -20.75 -11.09
CA HIS A 344 -16.30 -20.96 -12.25
C HIS A 344 -15.56 -20.67 -13.56
N ASN A 345 -15.68 -21.57 -14.54
CA ASN A 345 -15.09 -21.45 -15.89
C ASN A 345 -13.59 -21.12 -15.90
N ALA A 346 -12.84 -21.66 -14.94
CA ALA A 346 -11.41 -21.42 -14.85
C ALA A 346 -10.64 -22.23 -15.93
N PRO A 347 -9.55 -21.69 -16.48
CA PRO A 347 -8.60 -22.50 -17.25
C PRO A 347 -7.97 -23.57 -16.36
N PRO A 348 -7.30 -24.59 -16.93
CA PRO A 348 -6.51 -25.54 -16.15
C PRO A 348 -5.59 -24.81 -15.16
N PHE A 349 -5.70 -25.15 -13.87
CA PHE A 349 -5.11 -24.36 -12.79
C PHE A 349 -3.58 -24.33 -12.79
N ASP A 350 -2.97 -25.29 -13.47
CA ASP A 350 -1.54 -25.53 -13.59
C ASP A 350 -0.98 -25.16 -14.99
N GLN A 351 -1.81 -24.50 -15.83
CA GLN A 351 -1.37 -23.90 -17.09
C GLN A 351 -0.96 -22.44 -16.87
N ASP A 352 0.15 -22.02 -17.46
CA ASP A 352 0.59 -20.63 -17.42
C ASP A 352 -0.38 -19.73 -18.19
N VAL A 353 -0.80 -18.64 -17.53
CA VAL A 353 -1.75 -17.68 -18.07
C VAL A 353 -1.22 -16.25 -17.94
N LYS A 354 -1.67 -15.39 -18.85
CA LYS A 354 -1.51 -13.93 -18.76
C LYS A 354 -2.87 -13.27 -18.62
N ILE A 355 -2.91 -12.19 -17.86
CA ILE A 355 -4.10 -11.33 -17.73
C ILE A 355 -3.97 -10.20 -18.73
N GLU A 356 -5.05 -9.95 -19.48
CA GLU A 356 -5.18 -8.77 -20.32
C GLU A 356 -6.36 -7.91 -19.85
N ILE A 357 -6.20 -6.59 -20.00
CA ILE A 357 -7.20 -5.58 -19.68
C ILE A 357 -7.61 -4.85 -20.97
N GLN A 358 -8.91 -4.58 -21.12
CA GLN A 358 -9.44 -3.79 -22.22
C GLN A 358 -9.30 -2.30 -21.87
N SER A 359 -8.41 -1.61 -22.58
CA SER A 359 -8.27 -0.16 -22.54
C SER A 359 -9.10 0.47 -23.66
N GLN A 360 -9.61 1.69 -23.41
CA GLN A 360 -10.20 2.52 -24.46
C GLN A 360 -9.22 3.65 -24.75
N HIS A 361 -8.92 3.93 -26.00
CA HIS A 361 -8.05 5.03 -26.40
C HIS A 361 -8.86 6.01 -27.24
N ARG A 362 -8.87 7.28 -26.83
CA ARG A 362 -9.41 8.36 -27.67
C ARG A 362 -8.41 8.62 -28.80
N THR A 363 -8.86 8.42 -30.04
CA THR A 363 -8.12 8.82 -31.23
C THR A 363 -8.90 9.90 -31.97
N PRO A 364 -8.25 10.69 -32.87
CA PRO A 364 -8.97 11.67 -33.69
C PRO A 364 -10.10 11.07 -34.57
N LEU A 365 -10.11 9.74 -34.74
CA LEU A 365 -11.11 9.00 -35.51
C LEU A 365 -12.20 8.35 -34.62
N GLY A 366 -12.18 8.59 -33.31
CA GLY A 366 -13.09 8.02 -32.33
C GLY A 366 -12.39 7.15 -31.27
N ASN A 367 -13.18 6.46 -30.45
CA ASN A 367 -12.70 5.60 -29.37
C ASN A 367 -12.33 4.21 -29.92
N ILE A 368 -11.09 3.77 -29.73
CA ILE A 368 -10.64 2.42 -30.09
C ILE A 368 -10.47 1.60 -28.82
N LYS A 369 -11.04 0.40 -28.78
CA LYS A 369 -10.78 -0.58 -27.72
C LYS A 369 -9.56 -1.42 -28.08
N ALA A 370 -8.61 -1.54 -27.16
CA ALA A 370 -7.44 -2.39 -27.31
C ALA A 370 -7.31 -3.32 -26.09
N TRP A 371 -6.73 -4.50 -26.30
CA TRP A 371 -6.36 -5.39 -25.21
C TRP A 371 -4.89 -5.23 -24.92
N GLU A 372 -4.56 -4.98 -23.65
CA GLU A 372 -3.21 -4.75 -23.17
C GLU A 372 -2.88 -5.68 -22.02
N ARG A 373 -1.59 -5.89 -21.76
CA ARG A 373 -1.14 -6.70 -20.63
C ARG A 373 -1.56 -6.02 -19.32
N PHE A 374 -2.14 -6.79 -18.41
CA PHE A 374 -2.47 -6.29 -17.08
C PHE A 374 -1.19 -5.84 -16.35
N PRO A 375 -1.17 -4.62 -15.78
CA PRO A 375 0.05 -4.05 -15.21
C PRO A 375 0.61 -4.88 -14.05
N LYS A 376 1.95 -4.95 -13.98
CA LYS A 376 2.77 -5.52 -12.88
C LYS A 376 2.55 -7.01 -12.53
N PHE A 377 1.48 -7.67 -12.96
CA PHE A 377 1.24 -9.08 -12.65
C PHE A 377 2.09 -10.01 -13.53
N PRO A 378 2.80 -10.99 -12.94
CA PRO A 378 3.63 -11.94 -13.69
C PRO A 378 2.77 -12.93 -14.48
N ILE A 379 3.37 -13.58 -15.49
CA ILE A 379 2.78 -14.77 -16.11
C ILE A 379 2.98 -15.90 -15.11
N CYS A 380 1.91 -16.61 -14.77
CA CYS A 380 1.98 -17.75 -13.87
C CYS A 380 0.70 -18.58 -13.96
N THR A 381 0.74 -19.76 -13.37
CA THR A 381 -0.45 -20.57 -13.15
C THR A 381 -1.41 -19.90 -12.15
N VAL A 382 -2.72 -20.21 -12.24
CA VAL A 382 -3.72 -19.72 -11.28
C VAL A 382 -3.37 -20.18 -9.86
N ARG A 383 -2.89 -21.42 -9.73
CA ARG A 383 -2.41 -21.98 -8.46
C ARG A 383 -1.25 -21.17 -7.87
N THR A 384 -0.26 -20.81 -8.69
CA THR A 384 0.90 -20.04 -8.24
C THR A 384 0.47 -18.64 -7.79
N ALA A 385 -0.44 -17.99 -8.51
CA ALA A 385 -0.98 -16.71 -8.12
C ALA A 385 -1.65 -16.74 -6.74
N LEU A 386 -2.57 -17.69 -6.50
CA LEU A 386 -3.25 -17.83 -5.21
C LEU A 386 -2.29 -18.26 -4.09
N ARG A 387 -1.24 -19.03 -4.39
CA ARG A 387 -0.31 -19.51 -3.38
C ARG A 387 0.77 -18.51 -2.99
N ARG A 388 1.25 -17.70 -3.92
CA ARG A 388 2.48 -16.89 -3.74
C ARG A 388 2.30 -15.40 -3.97
N TYR A 389 1.28 -14.97 -4.71
CA TYR A 389 1.14 -13.57 -5.11
C TYR A 389 -0.09 -12.87 -4.52
N LEU A 390 -1.14 -13.60 -4.16
CA LEU A 390 -2.41 -13.00 -3.71
C LEU A 390 -2.72 -13.32 -2.25
N ASP A 391 -3.31 -12.34 -1.57
CA ASP A 391 -3.83 -12.51 -0.22
C ASP A 391 -5.24 -13.10 -0.30
N ILE A 392 -5.36 -14.35 0.16
CA ILE A 392 -6.61 -15.11 0.23
C ILE A 392 -7.10 -15.28 1.67
N THR A 393 -6.41 -14.68 2.65
CA THR A 393 -6.63 -14.87 4.09
C THR A 393 -7.22 -13.65 4.78
N THR A 394 -6.94 -12.46 4.28
CA THR A 394 -7.55 -11.23 4.80
C THR A 394 -9.02 -11.16 4.40
N PRO A 395 -9.94 -10.79 5.31
CA PRO A 395 -11.35 -10.63 4.99
C PRO A 395 -11.58 -9.74 3.76
N PRO A 396 -12.43 -10.18 2.80
CA PRO A 396 -12.79 -9.36 1.66
C PRO A 396 -13.26 -7.97 2.08
N THR A 397 -12.81 -6.94 1.36
CA THR A 397 -13.28 -5.57 1.57
C THR A 397 -14.74 -5.43 1.15
N GLN A 398 -15.46 -4.44 1.70
CA GLN A 398 -16.83 -4.13 1.27
C GLN A 398 -16.97 -3.94 -0.25
N ARG A 399 -15.95 -3.36 -0.89
CA ARG A 399 -15.87 -3.24 -2.35
C ARG A 399 -15.82 -4.59 -3.05
N LEU A 400 -15.00 -5.52 -2.55
CA LEU A 400 -14.93 -6.88 -3.10
C LEU A 400 -16.25 -7.61 -2.87
N LEU A 401 -16.87 -7.47 -1.69
CA LEU A 401 -18.21 -8.04 -1.42
C LEU A 401 -19.27 -7.50 -2.38
N LYS A 402 -19.23 -6.20 -2.72
CA LYS A 402 -20.13 -5.61 -3.72
C LYS A 402 -19.93 -6.21 -5.11
N ILE A 403 -18.67 -6.49 -5.48
CA ILE A 403 -18.36 -7.16 -6.74
C ILE A 403 -18.89 -8.60 -6.69
N LEU A 404 -18.61 -9.35 -5.62
CA LEU A 404 -19.05 -10.73 -5.44
C LEU A 404 -20.58 -10.87 -5.48
N SER A 405 -21.33 -9.92 -4.94
CA SER A 405 -22.80 -9.96 -4.98
C SER A 405 -23.37 -9.99 -6.41
N THR A 406 -22.64 -9.44 -7.39
CA THR A 406 -23.03 -9.50 -8.81
C THR A 406 -22.83 -10.88 -9.45
N HIS A 407 -22.12 -11.79 -8.78
CA HIS A 407 -21.87 -13.18 -9.21
C HIS A 407 -22.62 -14.22 -8.38
N ALA A 408 -23.46 -13.79 -7.43
CA ALA A 408 -24.37 -14.67 -6.70
C ALA A 408 -25.58 -14.99 -7.59
N SER A 409 -25.89 -16.28 -7.79
CA SER A 409 -27.09 -16.68 -8.54
C SER A 409 -28.37 -16.56 -7.73
N ASP A 410 -28.28 -16.64 -6.41
CA ASP A 410 -29.44 -16.68 -5.52
C ASP A 410 -29.69 -15.29 -4.92
N SER A 411 -30.95 -14.87 -4.85
CA SER A 411 -31.31 -13.53 -4.35
C SER A 411 -30.93 -13.33 -2.89
N SER A 412 -31.04 -14.38 -2.06
CA SER A 412 -30.68 -14.33 -0.64
C SER A 412 -29.20 -14.03 -0.43
N ASP A 413 -28.30 -14.77 -1.10
CA ASP A 413 -26.86 -14.55 -1.00
C ASP A 413 -26.47 -13.17 -1.54
N LYS A 414 -27.09 -12.76 -2.65
CA LYS A 414 -26.88 -11.42 -3.22
C LYS A 414 -27.26 -10.33 -2.23
N GLU A 415 -28.46 -10.39 -1.65
CA GLU A 415 -28.93 -9.39 -0.67
C GLU A 415 -28.03 -9.34 0.58
N ALA A 416 -27.61 -10.51 1.09
CA ALA A 416 -26.71 -10.59 2.23
C ALA A 416 -25.33 -9.97 1.93
N LEU A 417 -24.74 -10.28 0.77
CA LEU A 417 -23.48 -9.66 0.32
C LEU A 417 -23.62 -8.16 0.10
N GLU A 418 -24.76 -7.70 -0.46
CA GLU A 418 -25.03 -6.27 -0.65
C GLU A 418 -25.23 -5.53 0.68
N ASN A 419 -25.83 -6.17 1.68
CA ASN A 419 -25.92 -5.61 3.03
C ASN A 419 -24.53 -5.41 3.63
N LEU A 420 -23.67 -6.45 3.60
CA LEU A 420 -22.28 -6.33 4.08
C LEU A 420 -21.48 -5.29 3.28
N ALA A 421 -21.72 -5.17 1.98
CA ALA A 421 -21.03 -4.20 1.15
C ALA A 421 -21.43 -2.74 1.40
N ASN A 422 -22.68 -2.49 1.79
CA ASN A 422 -23.24 -1.14 1.89
C ASN A 422 -23.38 -0.64 3.35
N ASP A 423 -23.45 -1.53 4.34
CA ASP A 423 -23.54 -1.18 5.75
C ASP A 423 -22.18 -1.43 6.46
N PRO A 424 -21.43 -0.35 6.78
CA PRO A 424 -20.16 -0.45 7.50
C PRO A 424 -20.27 -1.13 8.86
N GLN A 425 -21.38 -0.95 9.59
CA GLN A 425 -21.54 -1.55 10.91
C GLN A 425 -21.78 -3.06 10.80
N ALA A 426 -22.63 -3.48 9.86
CA ALA A 426 -22.85 -4.90 9.59
C ALA A 426 -21.55 -5.59 9.16
N TYR A 427 -20.77 -4.94 8.29
CA TYR A 427 -19.46 -5.43 7.87
C TYR A 427 -18.48 -5.57 9.02
N GLU A 428 -18.32 -4.54 9.86
CA GLU A 428 -17.38 -4.58 10.98
C GLU A 428 -17.76 -5.66 12.00
N ASN A 429 -19.06 -5.84 12.28
CA ASN A 429 -19.55 -6.92 13.13
C ASN A 429 -19.20 -8.30 12.54
N TRP A 430 -19.55 -8.53 11.26
CA TRP A 430 -19.26 -9.79 10.56
C TRP A 430 -17.75 -10.09 10.50
N LYS A 431 -16.93 -9.07 10.20
CA LYS A 431 -15.47 -9.17 10.18
C LYS A 431 -14.90 -9.45 11.57
N HIS A 432 -15.44 -8.82 12.62
CA HIS A 432 -14.99 -9.03 13.99
C HIS A 432 -15.34 -10.44 14.50
N ASP A 433 -16.56 -10.90 14.22
CA ASP A 433 -17.08 -12.17 14.72
C ASP A 433 -16.44 -13.36 14.01
N LYS A 434 -16.27 -13.27 12.68
CA LYS A 434 -15.84 -14.39 11.84
C LYS A 434 -14.43 -14.27 11.27
N TYR A 435 -13.91 -13.05 11.08
CA TYR A 435 -12.65 -12.77 10.37
C TYR A 435 -12.41 -13.74 9.18
N PRO A 436 -13.35 -13.83 8.23
CA PRO A 436 -13.36 -14.96 7.30
C PRO A 436 -12.34 -14.77 6.17
N ASN A 437 -11.66 -15.85 5.80
CA ASN A 437 -10.82 -15.89 4.60
C ASN A 437 -11.69 -16.05 3.33
N LEU A 438 -11.08 -15.94 2.14
CA LEU A 438 -11.85 -15.99 0.89
C LEU A 438 -12.64 -17.31 0.72
N LEU A 439 -12.07 -18.46 1.11
CA LEU A 439 -12.76 -19.74 0.98
C LEU A 439 -13.99 -19.80 1.89
N GLU A 440 -13.86 -19.35 3.14
CA GLU A 440 -14.98 -19.30 4.09
C GLU A 440 -16.11 -18.39 3.60
N VAL A 441 -15.78 -17.29 2.89
CA VAL A 441 -16.80 -16.45 2.24
C VAL A 441 -17.50 -17.19 1.10
N ILE A 442 -16.76 -17.95 0.29
CA ILE A 442 -17.34 -18.75 -0.80
C ILE A 442 -18.25 -19.85 -0.23
N GLU A 443 -17.86 -20.47 0.88
CA GLU A 443 -18.64 -21.49 1.57
C GLU A 443 -19.88 -20.91 2.26
N GLU A 444 -19.79 -19.69 2.81
CA GLU A 444 -20.92 -18.97 3.42
C GLU A 444 -21.97 -18.55 2.37
N PHE A 445 -21.54 -18.24 1.14
CA PHE A 445 -22.40 -17.81 0.03
C PHE A 445 -22.26 -18.77 -1.17
N PRO A 446 -22.82 -20.00 -1.08
CA PRO A 446 -22.56 -21.08 -2.03
C PRO A 446 -23.11 -20.84 -3.44
N SER A 447 -24.00 -19.85 -3.64
CA SER A 447 -24.48 -19.47 -4.98
C SER A 447 -23.48 -18.64 -5.79
N LEU A 448 -22.33 -18.28 -5.21
CA LEU A 448 -21.28 -17.52 -5.88
C LEU A 448 -20.65 -18.29 -7.05
N LYS A 449 -20.70 -17.70 -8.24
CA LYS A 449 -20.07 -18.23 -9.46
C LYS A 449 -18.89 -17.35 -9.86
N ILE A 450 -17.76 -17.53 -9.18
CA ILE A 450 -16.64 -16.59 -9.28
C ILE A 450 -15.71 -16.95 -10.45
N PRO A 451 -15.53 -16.07 -11.45
CA PRO A 451 -14.54 -16.28 -12.50
C PRO A 451 -13.11 -16.16 -11.95
N ALA A 452 -12.17 -17.00 -12.40
CA ALA A 452 -10.78 -16.95 -11.98
C ALA A 452 -10.14 -15.55 -12.18
N VAL A 453 -10.45 -14.90 -13.31
CA VAL A 453 -9.92 -13.57 -13.66
C VAL A 453 -10.34 -12.47 -12.66
N LEU A 454 -11.49 -12.62 -12.00
CA LEU A 454 -11.96 -11.68 -10.98
C LEU A 454 -11.03 -11.72 -9.79
N ILE A 455 -10.82 -12.92 -9.23
CA ILE A 455 -9.95 -13.12 -8.07
C ILE A 455 -8.52 -12.67 -8.38
N LEU A 456 -8.00 -13.01 -9.56
CA LEU A 456 -6.64 -12.62 -9.96
C LEU A 456 -6.42 -11.11 -10.14
N THR A 457 -7.49 -10.34 -10.38
CA THR A 457 -7.38 -8.89 -10.62
C THR A 457 -7.85 -8.05 -9.44
N GLN A 458 -8.74 -8.58 -8.59
CA GLN A 458 -9.37 -7.84 -7.51
C GLN A 458 -8.84 -8.18 -6.12
N LEU A 459 -8.16 -9.33 -5.94
CA LEU A 459 -7.52 -9.61 -4.65
C LEU A 459 -6.30 -8.72 -4.41
N PRO A 460 -6.05 -8.34 -3.14
CA PRO A 460 -4.79 -7.71 -2.76
C PRO A 460 -3.60 -8.63 -3.03
N VAL A 461 -2.46 -8.02 -3.30
CA VAL A 461 -1.17 -8.74 -3.38
C VAL A 461 -0.74 -9.18 -1.98
N LEU A 462 -0.25 -10.41 -1.86
CA LEU A 462 0.28 -10.99 -0.63
C LEU A 462 1.50 -10.19 -0.15
N GLN A 463 1.39 -9.53 1.01
CA GLN A 463 2.46 -8.71 1.56
C GLN A 463 3.55 -9.55 2.23
N GLN A 464 4.79 -9.03 2.24
CA GLN A 464 5.86 -9.55 3.09
C GLN A 464 5.58 -9.29 4.57
N ARG A 465 6.07 -10.17 5.43
CA ARG A 465 6.03 -10.00 6.89
C ARG A 465 7.43 -9.66 7.37
N TYR A 466 7.55 -8.60 8.17
CA TYR A 466 8.83 -8.16 8.72
C TYR A 466 9.11 -8.86 10.06
N TYR A 467 10.35 -9.33 10.21
CA TYR A 467 10.87 -9.89 11.45
C TYR A 467 12.16 -9.19 11.81
N SER A 468 12.31 -8.81 13.08
CA SER A 468 13.60 -8.30 13.57
C SER A 468 14.66 -9.39 13.47
N ILE A 469 15.82 -9.04 12.92
CA ILE A 469 16.93 -9.97 12.80
C ILE A 469 17.51 -10.23 14.19
N SER A 470 17.63 -11.50 14.58
CA SER A 470 18.08 -11.95 15.91
C SER A 470 19.48 -12.57 15.92
N SER A 471 20.29 -12.28 14.89
CA SER A 471 21.70 -12.68 14.77
C SER A 471 22.63 -11.48 14.59
N SER A 472 23.92 -11.68 14.86
CA SER A 472 24.98 -10.73 14.50
C SER A 472 25.78 -11.27 13.30
N PRO A 473 26.00 -10.48 12.23
CA PRO A 473 26.75 -10.92 11.06
C PRO A 473 28.23 -11.16 11.37
N ALA A 474 28.75 -10.59 12.48
CA ALA A 474 30.11 -10.82 12.95
C ALA A 474 30.28 -12.22 13.60
N VAL A 475 29.21 -12.79 14.15
CA VAL A 475 29.22 -14.10 14.80
C VAL A 475 28.73 -15.20 13.85
N TYR A 476 27.73 -14.89 13.03
CA TYR A 476 27.16 -15.79 12.04
C TYR A 476 27.27 -15.21 10.62
N PRO A 477 28.47 -15.26 10.00
CA PRO A 477 28.64 -14.79 8.63
C PRO A 477 27.72 -15.54 7.65
N ALA A 478 27.11 -14.81 6.73
CA ALA A 478 26.18 -15.33 5.72
C ALA A 478 24.93 -16.06 6.28
N GLU A 479 24.61 -15.90 7.57
CA GLU A 479 23.33 -16.33 8.15
C GLU A 479 22.49 -15.14 8.64
N ILE A 480 21.18 -15.29 8.53
CA ILE A 480 20.18 -14.41 9.15
C ILE A 480 19.31 -15.26 10.05
N HIS A 481 19.19 -14.87 11.32
CA HIS A 481 18.28 -15.51 12.26
C HIS A 481 17.07 -14.62 12.49
N ALA A 482 15.91 -15.23 12.72
CA ALA A 482 14.68 -14.53 13.09
C ALA A 482 13.99 -15.27 14.24
N THR A 483 13.43 -14.52 15.18
CA THR A 483 12.65 -15.06 16.30
C THR A 483 11.16 -14.84 16.03
N VAL A 484 10.46 -15.91 15.67
CA VAL A 484 9.12 -15.87 15.08
C VAL A 484 8.09 -16.47 16.04
N ALA A 485 7.17 -15.64 16.55
CA ALA A 485 6.01 -16.14 17.27
C ALA A 485 5.00 -16.75 16.29
N VAL A 486 4.57 -17.98 16.54
CA VAL A 486 3.57 -18.66 15.69
C VAL A 486 2.18 -18.18 16.10
N VAL A 487 1.52 -17.47 15.18
CA VAL A 487 0.15 -17.02 15.35
C VAL A 487 -0.80 -18.15 14.97
N LYS A 488 -1.62 -18.60 15.93
CA LYS A 488 -2.74 -19.51 15.71
C LYS A 488 -4.00 -18.82 16.23
N THR A 489 -4.89 -18.44 15.34
CA THR A 489 -6.17 -17.80 15.69
C THR A 489 -7.28 -18.83 15.78
N ARG A 490 -8.08 -18.75 16.86
CA ARG A 490 -9.14 -19.71 17.19
C ARG A 490 -10.32 -19.71 16.22
N ILE A 491 -10.49 -18.65 15.43
CA ILE A 491 -11.67 -18.48 14.57
C ILE A 491 -11.64 -19.46 13.36
N GLN A 492 -10.48 -20.05 13.05
CA GLN A 492 -10.31 -21.12 12.05
C GLN A 492 -10.73 -22.52 12.54
N VAL A 493 -11.42 -22.63 13.68
CA VAL A 493 -11.79 -23.92 14.29
C VAL A 493 -13.30 -24.10 14.27
N ASN A 494 -13.87 -24.26 13.09
CA ASN A 494 -15.14 -24.95 12.91
C ASN A 494 -15.16 -25.62 11.55
N LEU A 495 -14.35 -26.68 11.41
CA LEU A 495 -14.41 -27.79 10.45
C LEU A 495 -12.98 -28.20 10.07
N LEU A 496 -12.34 -29.01 10.92
CA LEU A 496 -11.62 -30.22 10.50
C LEU A 496 -10.91 -30.80 11.73
N TRP A 497 -11.36 -31.99 12.13
CA TRP A 497 -10.52 -32.92 12.85
C TRP A 497 -9.35 -33.31 11.94
N ILE A 498 -8.19 -32.63 12.05
CA ILE A 498 -6.96 -33.11 11.42
C ILE A 498 -6.18 -33.92 12.44
N ILE A 499 -6.26 -35.23 12.21
CA ILE A 499 -5.33 -36.25 12.68
C ILE A 499 -3.90 -35.80 12.31
N PHE A 500 -3.09 -35.46 13.30
CA PHE A 500 -1.63 -35.52 13.17
C PHE A 500 -1.20 -36.93 13.59
N GLN A 501 -1.07 -37.82 12.62
CA GLN A 501 -0.32 -39.05 12.81
C GLN A 501 1.14 -38.74 12.45
N CYS A 502 1.94 -38.42 13.46
CA CYS A 502 3.39 -38.53 13.38
C CYS A 502 3.77 -39.82 14.10
N ASP A 503 4.28 -40.79 13.36
CA ASP A 503 4.95 -41.96 13.93
C ASP A 503 6.17 -41.47 14.73
N ILE A 504 6.03 -41.53 16.05
CA ILE A 504 7.11 -41.30 17.00
C ILE A 504 7.90 -42.62 17.10
N ILE A 505 9.09 -42.65 16.52
CA ILE A 505 10.14 -43.61 16.92
C ILE A 505 10.83 -43.02 18.16
N PRO A 506 10.77 -43.66 19.35
CA PRO A 506 11.39 -43.11 20.56
C PRO A 506 12.88 -43.48 20.62
N PRO A 507 13.80 -42.56 20.94
CA PRO A 507 15.09 -42.93 21.46
C PRO A 507 15.05 -43.09 22.99
N ALA A 508 15.89 -44.01 23.45
CA ALA A 508 16.01 -44.51 24.80
C ALA A 508 16.42 -43.46 25.85
N GLN A 509 16.08 -43.79 27.10
CA GLN A 509 16.31 -43.07 28.34
C GLN A 509 17.78 -42.69 28.60
N GLY A 510 18.00 -41.55 29.27
CA GLY A 510 19.11 -41.45 30.24
C GLY A 510 19.82 -40.10 30.40
N GLN A 511 19.48 -39.42 31.50
CA GLN A 511 20.34 -38.63 32.40
C GLN A 511 20.54 -37.09 32.20
N HIS A 512 20.00 -36.39 33.22
CA HIS A 512 20.28 -35.05 33.78
C HIS A 512 21.79 -34.80 34.07
N PRO A 513 22.29 -33.53 34.21
CA PRO A 513 21.87 -32.63 35.30
C PRO A 513 21.86 -31.11 35.06
N SER A 514 21.33 -30.48 36.12
CA SER A 514 21.10 -29.10 36.53
C SER A 514 22.20 -28.05 36.35
N GLY A 515 21.80 -26.79 36.22
CA GLY A 515 22.62 -25.62 36.55
C GLY A 515 21.89 -24.28 36.33
N HIS A 516 21.51 -23.62 37.42
CA HIS A 516 21.00 -22.25 37.46
C HIS A 516 22.10 -21.22 37.18
N HIS A 517 21.79 -20.14 36.44
CA HIS A 517 22.20 -18.75 36.78
C HIS A 517 21.37 -17.74 35.96
N GLY A 518 21.02 -16.61 36.60
CA GLY A 518 20.09 -15.59 36.09
C GLY A 518 20.75 -14.41 35.36
N TRP A 519 19.98 -13.30 35.32
CA TRP A 519 20.21 -11.97 34.72
C TRP A 519 19.70 -11.77 33.27
N PRO A 520 19.29 -10.55 32.86
CA PRO A 520 18.26 -9.69 33.44
C PRO A 520 17.15 -9.31 32.43
N ARG A 521 15.97 -8.96 32.95
CA ARG A 521 14.86 -8.31 32.22
C ARG A 521 15.32 -6.96 31.67
N TYR A 522 15.08 -6.64 30.39
CA TYR A 522 14.56 -5.37 29.87
C TYR A 522 14.26 -5.47 28.36
N TRP A 523 13.28 -4.67 27.92
CA TRP A 523 12.75 -4.47 26.55
C TRP A 523 11.67 -5.45 26.06
N TYR A 524 10.42 -5.16 26.44
CA TYR A 524 9.23 -5.48 25.66
C TYR A 524 8.30 -4.27 25.68
N CYS A 525 8.22 -3.55 24.57
CA CYS A 525 7.19 -2.54 24.35
C CYS A 525 6.87 -2.49 22.86
N SER A 526 5.98 -3.37 22.43
CA SER A 526 5.11 -3.24 21.25
C SER A 526 4.26 -4.50 21.10
N LEU A 527 3.31 -4.72 22.03
CA LEU A 527 2.14 -5.58 21.79
C LEU A 527 1.10 -5.43 22.92
N GLN A 528 0.64 -4.21 23.20
CA GLN A 528 -0.28 -3.97 24.33
C GLN A 528 -1.56 -3.21 23.97
N LYS A 529 -2.03 -3.29 22.73
CA LYS A 529 -3.36 -2.75 22.35
C LYS A 529 -4.35 -3.75 21.78
N PHE A 530 -4.02 -5.04 21.72
CA PHE A 530 -4.99 -6.09 21.36
C PHE A 530 -5.47 -6.95 22.54
N LEU A 531 -4.78 -6.88 23.69
CA LEU A 531 -5.10 -7.70 24.87
C LEU A 531 -5.87 -6.95 25.97
N ALA A 532 -6.19 -5.66 25.78
CA ALA A 532 -6.83 -4.83 26.81
C ALA A 532 -8.36 -4.94 26.87
N THR A 533 -8.99 -5.80 26.06
CA THR A 533 -10.44 -6.05 26.09
C THR A 533 -10.83 -7.41 26.67
N GLU A 534 -9.88 -8.30 26.98
CA GLU A 534 -10.18 -9.63 27.55
C GLU A 534 -10.14 -9.69 29.09
N GLU A 535 -9.64 -8.67 29.79
CA GLU A 535 -9.47 -8.72 31.25
C GLU A 535 -10.69 -8.25 32.07
N ASN A 536 -11.83 -8.00 31.41
CA ASN A 536 -13.01 -7.44 32.07
C ASN A 536 -14.28 -8.30 31.91
N ARG A 537 -14.16 -9.62 32.09
CA ARG A 537 -15.32 -10.53 32.24
C ARG A 537 -14.92 -11.90 32.82
N GLN A 538 -14.43 -11.89 34.06
CA GLN A 538 -14.58 -13.06 34.95
C GLN A 538 -15.34 -12.62 36.20
N GLY A 539 -16.64 -12.90 36.18
CA GLY A 539 -17.55 -12.62 37.29
C GLY A 539 -18.91 -13.20 36.98
N ASN A 540 -19.05 -14.52 37.09
CA ASN A 540 -20.19 -15.17 37.76
C ASN A 540 -20.00 -16.68 37.75
N PHE A 541 -19.66 -17.19 38.93
CA PHE A 541 -19.83 -18.59 39.32
C PHE A 541 -21.33 -18.91 39.36
N THR A 542 -21.75 -20.00 38.72
CA THR A 542 -22.97 -20.71 39.14
C THR A 542 -22.64 -22.18 39.30
N ARG A 543 -22.81 -22.61 40.55
CA ARG A 543 -22.58 -23.93 41.13
C ARG A 543 -23.78 -24.82 40.76
N ILE A 544 -23.57 -25.97 40.14
CA ILE A 544 -24.54 -27.07 40.17
C ILE A 544 -23.77 -28.36 40.44
N THR A 545 -24.30 -29.07 41.44
CA THR A 545 -23.89 -30.35 42.05
C THR A 545 -23.67 -31.49 41.07
#